data_AF-A0A947I4P4-F1
#
_entry.id   AF-A0A947I4P4-F1
#
_cell.length_a   1.000
_cell.length_b   1.000
_cell.length_c   1.000
_cell.angle_alpha   90.00
_cell.angle_beta   90.00
_cell.angle_gamma   90.00
#
_symmetry.space_group_name_H-M   'P 1'
#
loop_
_entity.id
_entity.type
_entity.pdbx_description
1 polymer ?
#
loop_
_entity_poly.entity_id
_entity_poly.type
_entity_poly.pdbx_seq_one_letter_code
_entity_poly.pdbx_strand_id
1 'polypeptide(L)'
;MIPGQELISSDEDVSVELWYDETPILHRIKIELEGNSAYVERGTYRRSVMDYKEALNLPVNLYDEWFTIRNLGISALNIAKQHARKHNFMIIDDMGALREIVDFNEPDALRHFTWSVFLTREINNEASKIITTNHEIFWMNVRNKQELSRAGIMDMWNNKIGRDFANQYPDKGYMELFEVAKANEELILRLEDVTPKHREEVKDIINQLKNEQK
;
A
#
# COMPACT_ATOMS: atom_id res chain seq x y z
N MET A 1 -22.97 20.33 -8.41
CA MET A 1 -21.68 20.87 -7.92
C MET A 1 -21.47 20.32 -6.53
N ILE A 2 -20.61 19.31 -6.41
CA ILE A 2 -20.10 18.92 -5.09
C ILE A 2 -18.96 19.90 -4.80
N PRO A 3 -18.95 20.59 -3.65
CA PRO A 3 -17.84 21.46 -3.25
C PRO A 3 -16.60 20.59 -3.06
N GLY A 4 -15.78 20.47 -4.10
CA GLY A 4 -14.53 19.70 -4.13
C GLY A 4 -13.30 20.59 -4.12
N GLN A 5 -13.44 21.82 -3.65
CA GLN A 5 -12.40 22.86 -3.71
C GLN A 5 -11.78 23.19 -2.35
N GLU A 6 -11.67 22.19 -1.48
CA GLU A 6 -10.82 22.22 -0.28
C GLU A 6 -9.99 20.93 -0.18
N LEU A 7 -9.40 20.50 -1.31
CA LEU A 7 -8.28 19.56 -1.27
C LEU A 7 -7.00 20.41 -1.17
N ILE A 8 -6.14 20.06 -0.20
CA ILE A 8 -4.96 20.78 0.29
C ILE A 8 -5.26 21.66 1.53
N SER A 9 -5.76 21.05 2.60
CA SER A 9 -5.35 21.49 3.94
C SER A 9 -3.96 20.89 4.20
N SER A 10 -2.93 21.72 3.99
CA SER A 10 -1.54 21.60 4.46
C SER A 10 -1.09 20.20 4.91
N ASP A 11 -0.26 19.57 4.07
CA ASP A 11 0.71 18.52 4.44
C ASP A 11 1.71 19.07 5.49
N GLU A 12 1.24 19.54 6.64
CA GLU A 12 2.12 19.89 7.76
C GLU A 12 2.66 18.59 8.37
N ASP A 13 3.82 18.22 7.82
CA ASP A 13 4.98 17.55 8.39
C ASP A 13 4.74 16.81 9.71
N VAL A 14 4.91 15.50 9.65
CA VAL A 14 5.17 14.72 10.85
C VAL A 14 6.17 13.60 10.54
N SER A 15 7.38 13.81 11.04
CA SER A 15 8.59 13.07 10.69
C SER A 15 8.61 11.61 11.16
N VAL A 16 8.98 10.74 10.22
CA VAL A 16 9.50 9.40 10.47
C VAL A 16 10.68 9.22 9.54
N GLU A 17 11.90 9.19 10.09
CA GLU A 17 13.12 9.02 9.29
C GLU A 17 13.08 7.65 8.59
N LEU A 18 13.06 7.66 7.25
CA LEU A 18 13.11 6.45 6.43
C LEU A 18 14.57 5.98 6.32
N TRP A 19 14.79 4.67 6.45
CA TRP A 19 16.11 4.07 6.24
C TRP A 19 16.11 3.42 4.87
N TYR A 20 16.96 3.90 3.97
CA TYR A 20 17.40 3.13 2.83
C TYR A 20 18.87 3.43 2.64
N ASP A 21 19.71 2.42 2.83
CA ASP A 21 21.08 2.49 2.37
C ASP A 21 21.03 2.61 0.83
N GLU A 22 21.70 3.62 0.30
CA GLU A 22 21.72 3.96 -1.12
C GLU A 22 22.38 2.84 -1.92
N THR A 23 21.63 1.77 -2.19
CA THR A 23 22.08 0.76 -3.14
C THR A 23 22.08 1.44 -4.52
N PRO A 24 23.09 1.24 -5.39
CA PRO A 24 23.17 1.78 -6.76
C PRO A 24 21.93 1.55 -7.65
N ILE A 25 21.01 0.70 -7.17
CA ILE A 25 19.74 0.31 -7.75
C ILE A 25 18.67 1.42 -7.58
N LEU A 26 18.64 2.16 -6.46
CA LEU A 26 17.67 3.26 -6.27
C LEU A 26 17.92 4.42 -7.23
N HIS A 27 19.19 4.74 -7.52
CA HIS A 27 19.54 5.74 -8.52
C HIS A 27 19.10 5.31 -9.93
N ARG A 28 19.25 4.02 -10.28
CA ARG A 28 18.73 3.47 -11.55
C ARG A 28 17.20 3.48 -11.62
N ILE A 29 16.51 3.10 -10.55
CA ILE A 29 15.04 3.11 -10.51
C ILE A 29 14.52 4.55 -10.59
N LYS A 30 15.16 5.51 -9.92
CA LYS A 30 14.82 6.95 -9.99
C LYS A 30 14.99 7.52 -11.41
N ILE A 31 16.12 7.23 -12.06
CA ILE A 31 16.38 7.60 -13.47
C ILE A 31 15.35 6.96 -14.42
N GLU A 32 14.92 5.73 -14.17
CA GLU A 32 13.91 5.03 -14.99
C GLU A 32 12.49 5.55 -14.76
N LEU A 33 12.15 6.01 -13.55
CA LEU A 33 10.84 6.61 -13.21
C LEU A 33 10.66 8.03 -13.77
N GLU A 34 11.76 8.77 -13.94
CA GLU A 34 11.77 10.10 -14.57
C GLU A 34 11.58 10.04 -16.10
N GLY A 35 11.56 8.84 -16.72
CA GLY A 35 11.46 8.64 -18.17
C GLY A 35 10.41 7.63 -18.63
N ASN A 36 9.17 8.09 -18.89
CA ASN A 36 8.08 7.41 -19.62
C ASN A 36 7.36 6.21 -18.94
N SER A 37 6.03 6.18 -19.10
CA SER A 37 5.07 5.37 -18.31
C SER A 37 5.23 3.84 -18.36
N ALA A 38 5.97 3.29 -19.33
CA ALA A 38 6.24 1.85 -19.43
C ALA A 38 7.28 1.36 -18.41
N TYR A 39 8.09 2.26 -17.84
CA TYR A 39 9.11 1.92 -16.84
C TYR A 39 8.59 2.00 -15.41
N VAL A 40 7.46 2.67 -15.16
CA VAL A 40 6.76 2.66 -13.86
C VAL A 40 6.21 1.26 -13.54
N GLU A 41 5.65 0.54 -14.53
CA GLU A 41 5.25 -0.86 -14.36
C GLU A 41 6.45 -1.80 -14.13
N ARG A 42 7.61 -1.51 -14.72
CA ARG A 42 8.84 -2.30 -14.50
C ARG A 42 9.52 -1.97 -13.17
N GLY A 43 9.44 -0.72 -12.71
CA GLY A 43 9.92 -0.27 -11.42
C GLY A 43 9.10 -0.83 -10.27
N THR A 44 7.78 -0.83 -10.38
CA THR A 44 6.87 -1.52 -9.44
C THR A 44 7.11 -3.02 -9.42
N TYR A 45 7.28 -3.66 -10.60
CA TYR A 45 7.63 -5.07 -10.68
C TYR A 45 8.98 -5.39 -10.01
N ARG A 46 10.04 -4.66 -10.34
CA ARG A 46 11.37 -4.85 -9.73
C ARG A 46 11.36 -4.56 -8.22
N ARG A 47 10.56 -3.60 -7.77
CA ARG A 47 10.39 -3.35 -6.35
C ARG A 47 9.68 -4.49 -5.65
N SER A 48 8.56 -4.98 -6.18
CA SER A 48 7.91 -6.19 -5.67
C SER A 48 8.85 -7.40 -5.64
N VAL A 49 9.76 -7.51 -6.61
CA VAL A 49 10.83 -8.53 -6.62
C VAL A 49 11.82 -8.35 -5.45
N MET A 50 12.25 -7.12 -5.16
CA MET A 50 13.13 -6.84 -4.02
C MET A 50 12.42 -7.10 -2.69
N ASP A 51 11.18 -6.66 -2.55
CA ASP A 51 10.39 -6.82 -1.35
C ASP A 51 10.13 -8.30 -1.04
N TYR A 52 9.86 -9.10 -2.07
CA TYR A 52 9.69 -10.55 -1.96
C TYR A 52 11.01 -11.28 -1.67
N LYS A 53 12.10 -10.88 -2.32
CA LYS A 53 13.45 -11.39 -2.06
C LYS A 53 13.84 -11.18 -0.59
N GLU A 54 13.62 -9.97 -0.07
CA GLU A 54 13.85 -9.63 1.33
C GLU A 54 12.95 -10.46 2.25
N ALA A 55 11.66 -10.59 1.92
CA ALA A 55 10.67 -11.29 2.73
C ALA A 55 10.96 -12.78 2.95
N LEU A 56 11.48 -13.48 1.94
CA LEU A 56 11.65 -14.93 1.99
C LEU A 56 13.12 -15.38 1.86
N ASN A 57 14.06 -14.43 1.83
CA ASN A 57 15.49 -14.67 1.60
C ASN A 57 15.75 -15.55 0.35
N LEU A 58 14.95 -15.34 -0.70
CA LEU A 58 14.96 -16.18 -1.89
C LEU A 58 15.97 -15.72 -2.95
N PRO A 59 16.47 -16.61 -3.82
CA PRO A 59 17.32 -16.23 -4.93
C PRO A 59 16.56 -15.39 -5.98
N VAL A 60 17.29 -14.52 -6.68
CA VAL A 60 16.76 -13.54 -7.66
C VAL A 60 16.36 -14.21 -8.99
N ASN A 61 15.86 -15.44 -8.98
CA ASN A 61 15.47 -16.16 -10.19
C ASN A 61 14.13 -16.91 -10.07
N LEU A 62 13.29 -16.52 -9.13
CA LEU A 62 11.97 -17.10 -8.86
C LEU A 62 10.84 -16.29 -9.52
N TYR A 63 10.80 -16.34 -10.86
CA TYR A 63 9.91 -15.54 -11.69
C TYR A 63 8.42 -15.81 -11.43
N ASP A 64 8.05 -17.07 -11.20
CA ASP A 64 6.64 -17.48 -11.06
C ASP A 64 6.03 -16.96 -9.75
N GLU A 65 6.81 -16.97 -8.68
CA GLU A 65 6.45 -16.40 -7.39
C GLU A 65 6.26 -14.88 -7.49
N TRP A 66 7.13 -14.17 -8.22
CA TRP A 66 6.99 -12.73 -8.41
C TRP A 66 5.76 -12.36 -9.25
N PHE A 67 5.49 -13.15 -10.28
CA PHE A 67 4.31 -13.00 -11.11
C PHE A 67 3.04 -13.16 -10.27
N THR A 68 3.04 -14.12 -9.35
CA THR A 68 1.94 -14.36 -8.40
C THR A 68 1.69 -13.12 -7.53
N ILE A 69 2.72 -12.56 -6.89
CA ILE A 69 2.58 -11.37 -6.04
C ILE A 69 2.01 -10.17 -6.78
N ARG A 70 2.55 -9.89 -7.97
CA ARG A 70 2.05 -8.82 -8.83
C ARG A 70 0.57 -9.03 -9.15
N ASN A 71 0.18 -10.25 -9.47
CA ASN A 71 -1.21 -10.56 -9.82
C ASN A 71 -2.16 -10.44 -8.62
N LEU A 72 -1.71 -10.74 -7.40
CA LEU A 72 -2.49 -10.48 -6.19
C LEU A 72 -2.73 -8.97 -5.99
N GLY A 73 -1.70 -8.14 -6.19
CA GLY A 73 -1.85 -6.67 -6.14
C GLY A 73 -2.78 -6.12 -7.21
N ILE A 74 -2.69 -6.62 -8.45
CA ILE A 74 -3.62 -6.29 -9.54
C ILE A 74 -5.04 -6.71 -9.21
N SER A 75 -5.22 -7.89 -8.62
CA SER A 75 -6.53 -8.40 -8.21
C SER A 75 -7.16 -7.49 -7.16
N ALA A 76 -6.40 -7.08 -6.15
CA ALA A 76 -6.86 -6.13 -5.13
C ALA A 76 -7.22 -4.76 -5.73
N LEU A 77 -6.43 -4.24 -6.67
CA LEU A 77 -6.76 -3.00 -7.40
C LEU A 77 -8.05 -3.13 -8.22
N ASN A 78 -8.25 -4.25 -8.91
CA ASN A 78 -9.46 -4.48 -9.69
C ASN A 78 -10.70 -4.55 -8.80
N ILE A 79 -10.59 -5.17 -7.63
CA ILE A 79 -11.64 -5.21 -6.61
C ILE A 79 -11.96 -3.78 -6.14
N ALA A 80 -10.95 -2.97 -5.80
CA ALA A 80 -11.13 -1.58 -5.40
C ALA A 80 -11.82 -0.74 -6.48
N LYS A 81 -11.44 -0.91 -7.76
CA LYS A 81 -12.11 -0.24 -8.89
C LYS A 81 -13.57 -0.65 -9.02
N GLN A 82 -13.88 -1.94 -8.87
CA GLN A 82 -15.26 -2.41 -8.89
C GLN A 82 -16.08 -1.81 -7.74
N HIS A 83 -15.50 -1.76 -6.54
CA HIS A 83 -16.10 -1.12 -5.37
C HIS A 83 -16.35 0.37 -5.61
N ALA A 84 -15.33 1.09 -6.11
CA ALA A 84 -15.43 2.51 -6.42
C ALA A 84 -16.58 2.81 -7.39
N ARG A 85 -16.72 2.02 -8.47
CA ARG A 85 -17.84 2.15 -9.41
C ARG A 85 -19.19 1.90 -8.75
N LYS A 86 -19.30 0.80 -7.99
CA LYS A 86 -20.56 0.40 -7.34
C LYS A 86 -21.04 1.43 -6.32
N HIS A 87 -20.11 2.10 -5.64
CA HIS A 87 -20.39 3.06 -4.57
C HIS A 87 -20.20 4.53 -5.01
N ASN A 88 -20.03 4.78 -6.32
CA ASN A 88 -19.91 6.10 -6.91
C ASN A 88 -18.73 6.95 -6.40
N PHE A 89 -17.61 6.31 -6.07
CA PHE A 89 -16.33 6.98 -5.83
C PHE A 89 -15.67 7.30 -7.18
N MET A 90 -16.20 8.32 -7.87
CA MET A 90 -15.79 8.69 -9.23
C MET A 90 -15.39 10.16 -9.31
N ILE A 91 -14.39 10.47 -10.13
CA ILE A 91 -13.97 11.83 -10.50
C ILE A 91 -13.98 12.01 -12.01
N ILE A 92 -14.07 13.26 -12.47
CA ILE A 92 -13.74 13.61 -13.84
C ILE A 92 -12.31 14.14 -13.81
N ASP A 93 -11.40 13.54 -14.58
CA ASP A 93 -10.03 13.97 -14.67
C ASP A 93 -9.88 15.28 -15.47
N ASP A 94 -8.65 15.79 -15.54
CA ASP A 94 -8.26 16.98 -16.31
C ASP A 94 -8.52 16.85 -17.82
N MET A 95 -8.68 15.62 -18.32
CA MET A 95 -9.01 15.31 -19.71
C MET A 95 -10.52 15.13 -19.94
N GLY A 96 -11.36 15.31 -18.91
CA GLY A 96 -12.81 15.13 -19.00
C GLY A 96 -13.26 13.66 -18.94
N ALA A 97 -12.38 12.72 -18.62
CA ALA A 97 -12.70 11.31 -18.49
C ALA A 97 -13.17 10.95 -17.07
N LEU A 98 -14.24 10.15 -16.98
CA LEU A 98 -14.72 9.61 -15.72
C LEU A 98 -13.76 8.50 -15.23
N ARG A 99 -13.20 8.66 -14.02
CA ARG A 99 -12.26 7.72 -13.40
C ARG A 99 -12.69 7.32 -12.00
N GLU A 100 -12.35 6.10 -11.61
CA GLU A 100 -12.51 5.62 -10.24
C GLU A 100 -11.47 6.27 -9.31
N ILE A 101 -11.89 6.67 -8.11
CA ILE A 101 -10.98 7.09 -7.05
C ILE A 101 -10.55 5.83 -6.30
N VAL A 102 -9.29 5.42 -6.45
CA VAL A 102 -8.72 4.21 -5.81
C VAL A 102 -7.42 4.44 -5.08
N ASP A 103 -6.96 5.69 -5.03
CA ASP A 103 -5.74 6.12 -4.34
C ASP A 103 -6.06 7.00 -3.11
N PHE A 104 -7.35 7.09 -2.75
CA PHE A 104 -7.85 7.79 -1.58
C PHE A 104 -9.13 7.11 -1.05
N ASN A 105 -9.41 7.34 0.23
CA ASN A 105 -10.65 6.94 0.91
C ASN A 105 -10.91 5.43 0.95
N GLU A 106 -12.16 5.03 1.13
CA GLU A 106 -12.59 3.64 1.29
C GLU A 106 -12.13 2.67 0.18
N PRO A 107 -12.15 3.03 -1.12
CA PRO A 107 -11.64 2.12 -2.15
C PRO A 107 -10.14 1.82 -2.01
N ASP A 108 -9.36 2.79 -1.57
CA ASP A 108 -7.92 2.64 -1.33
C ASP A 108 -7.65 1.81 -0.07
N ALA A 109 -8.42 2.05 0.99
CA ALA A 109 -8.43 1.20 2.17
C ALA A 109 -8.74 -0.27 1.82
N LEU A 110 -9.74 -0.50 0.96
CA LEU A 110 -10.09 -1.83 0.46
C LEU A 110 -8.96 -2.45 -0.35
N ARG A 111 -8.28 -1.68 -1.20
CA ARG A 111 -7.13 -2.13 -1.99
C ARG A 111 -6.02 -2.67 -1.09
N HIS A 112 -5.57 -1.87 -0.12
CA HIS A 112 -4.50 -2.21 0.81
C HIS A 112 -4.87 -3.39 1.71
N PHE A 113 -6.06 -3.34 2.33
CA PHE A 113 -6.57 -4.43 3.15
C PHE A 113 -6.63 -5.76 2.37
N THR A 114 -7.22 -5.75 1.18
CA THR A 114 -7.42 -6.96 0.37
C THR A 114 -6.09 -7.53 -0.10
N TRP A 115 -5.14 -6.68 -0.50
CA TRP A 115 -3.82 -7.13 -0.90
C TRP A 115 -3.09 -7.83 0.24
N SER A 116 -3.14 -7.27 1.46
CA SER A 116 -2.60 -7.92 2.66
C SER A 116 -3.27 -9.26 2.98
N VAL A 117 -4.59 -9.37 2.83
CA VAL A 117 -5.31 -10.64 3.02
C VAL A 117 -4.81 -11.69 2.04
N PHE A 118 -4.68 -11.33 0.76
CA PHE A 118 -4.17 -12.25 -0.27
C PHE A 118 -2.75 -12.71 0.03
N LEU A 119 -1.84 -11.78 0.31
CA LEU A 119 -0.44 -12.10 0.60
C LEU A 119 -0.30 -13.00 1.84
N THR A 120 -1.07 -12.72 2.88
CA THR A 120 -1.02 -13.48 4.14
C THR A 120 -1.46 -14.92 3.92
N ARG A 121 -2.48 -15.14 3.09
CA ARG A 121 -3.03 -16.46 2.79
C ARG A 121 -2.18 -17.26 1.81
N GLU A 122 -1.65 -16.60 0.79
CA GLU A 122 -0.86 -17.27 -0.25
C GLU A 122 0.54 -17.65 0.24
N ILE A 123 1.12 -16.84 1.14
CA ILE A 123 2.52 -17.00 1.55
C ILE A 123 2.62 -17.18 3.06
N ASN A 124 2.50 -16.09 3.81
CA ASN A 124 2.39 -16.03 5.26
C ASN A 124 2.36 -14.57 5.72
N ASN A 125 2.05 -14.38 7.01
CA ASN A 125 1.97 -13.08 7.66
C ASN A 125 3.29 -12.27 7.62
N GLU A 126 4.42 -12.92 7.89
CA GLU A 126 5.71 -12.22 8.00
C GLU A 126 6.15 -11.67 6.64
N ALA A 127 6.07 -12.51 5.61
CA ALA A 127 6.36 -12.08 4.25
C ALA A 127 5.41 -10.97 3.79
N SER A 128 4.12 -11.09 4.10
CA SER A 128 3.14 -10.03 3.80
C SER A 128 3.48 -8.69 4.48
N LYS A 129 3.91 -8.71 5.75
CA LYS A 129 4.35 -7.52 6.50
C LYS A 129 5.53 -6.84 5.79
N ILE A 130 6.57 -7.61 5.43
CA ILE A 130 7.75 -7.08 4.74
C ILE A 130 7.36 -6.49 3.38
N ILE A 131 6.59 -7.24 2.58
CA ILE A 131 6.20 -6.83 1.22
C ILE A 131 5.40 -5.53 1.24
N THR A 132 4.33 -5.49 2.02
CA THR A 132 3.42 -4.34 2.05
C THR A 132 4.08 -3.11 2.68
N THR A 133 4.91 -3.27 3.72
CA THR A 133 5.60 -2.12 4.33
C THR A 133 6.66 -1.55 3.40
N ASN A 134 7.45 -2.40 2.74
CA ASN A 134 8.46 -1.94 1.78
C ASN A 134 7.84 -1.25 0.56
N HIS A 135 6.65 -1.69 0.13
CA HIS A 135 5.87 -1.04 -0.94
C HIS A 135 5.52 0.40 -0.57
N GLU A 136 4.99 0.62 0.63
CA GLU A 136 4.61 1.97 1.07
C GLU A 136 5.84 2.88 1.23
N ILE A 137 6.92 2.38 1.83
CA ILE A 137 8.19 3.12 1.95
C ILE A 137 8.73 3.52 0.57
N PHE A 138 8.66 2.61 -0.40
CA PHE A 138 9.11 2.89 -1.77
C PHE A 138 8.32 4.02 -2.42
N TRP A 139 6.99 3.96 -2.38
CA TRP A 139 6.16 4.98 -3.01
C TRP A 139 6.33 6.35 -2.37
N MET A 140 6.62 6.40 -1.07
CA MET A 140 6.99 7.64 -0.41
C MET A 140 8.31 8.21 -0.92
N ASN A 141 9.34 7.37 -1.04
CA ASN A 141 10.64 7.78 -1.57
C ASN A 141 10.53 8.27 -3.02
N VAL A 142 9.76 7.57 -3.86
CA VAL A 142 9.49 7.99 -5.26
C VAL A 142 8.80 9.35 -5.32
N ARG A 143 7.94 9.66 -4.35
CA ARG A 143 7.26 10.95 -4.23
C ARG A 143 8.14 12.02 -3.54
N ASN A 144 9.44 11.75 -3.33
CA ASN A 144 10.40 12.58 -2.60
C ASN A 144 9.89 13.03 -1.22
N LYS A 145 9.08 12.20 -0.56
CA LYS A 145 8.60 12.50 0.79
C LYS A 145 9.67 12.09 1.81
N GLN A 146 10.09 13.04 2.64
CA GLN A 146 11.02 12.78 3.75
C GLN A 146 10.30 12.17 4.97
N GLU A 147 8.96 12.16 4.96
CA GLU A 147 8.13 11.79 6.12
C GLU A 147 6.84 11.07 5.73
N LEU A 148 6.29 10.28 6.66
CA LEU A 148 5.02 9.56 6.52
C LEU A 148 3.83 10.51 6.49
N SER A 149 3.35 10.77 5.27
CA SER A 149 2.07 11.45 5.04
C SER A 149 0.90 10.63 5.58
N ARG A 150 -0.23 11.31 5.83
CA ARG A 150 -1.48 10.66 6.29
C ARG A 150 -1.91 9.50 5.38
N ALA A 151 -1.71 9.63 4.07
CA ALA A 151 -1.97 8.56 3.11
C ALA A 151 -1.12 7.31 3.39
N GLY A 152 0.21 7.46 3.49
CA GLY A 152 1.07 6.32 3.81
C GLY A 152 0.77 5.67 5.17
N ILE A 153 0.31 6.46 6.17
CA ILE A 153 -0.14 5.91 7.46
C ILE A 153 -1.42 5.10 7.28
N MET A 154 -2.39 5.62 6.53
CA MET A 154 -3.63 4.92 6.19
C MET A 154 -3.33 3.59 5.47
N ASP A 155 -2.44 3.62 4.49
CA ASP A 155 -2.06 2.45 3.68
C ASP A 155 -1.40 1.38 4.54
N MET A 156 -0.38 1.76 5.32
CA MET A 156 0.31 0.84 6.25
C MET A 156 -0.63 0.29 7.33
N TRP A 157 -1.55 1.12 7.85
CA TRP A 157 -2.53 0.69 8.84
C TRP A 157 -3.51 -0.32 8.25
N ASN A 158 -4.14 -0.02 7.12
CA ASN A 158 -5.09 -0.92 6.48
C ASN A 158 -4.41 -2.21 5.99
N ASN A 159 -3.15 -2.13 5.55
CA ASN A 159 -2.32 -3.31 5.31
C ASN A 159 -2.19 -4.17 6.58
N LYS A 160 -1.89 -3.57 7.75
CA LYS A 160 -1.80 -4.28 9.04
C LYS A 160 -3.11 -4.99 9.39
N ILE A 161 -4.23 -4.27 9.36
CA ILE A 161 -5.54 -4.83 9.72
C ILE A 161 -5.92 -5.98 8.78
N GLY A 162 -5.64 -5.87 7.47
CA GLY A 162 -5.86 -6.96 6.52
C GLY A 162 -5.11 -8.24 6.88
N ARG A 163 -3.86 -8.13 7.32
CA ARG A 163 -3.07 -9.29 7.77
C ARG A 163 -3.64 -9.90 9.06
N ASP A 164 -3.93 -9.05 10.05
CA ASP A 164 -4.47 -9.48 11.33
C ASP A 164 -5.79 -10.26 11.15
N PHE A 165 -6.68 -9.73 10.31
CA PHE A 165 -7.96 -10.37 9.97
C PHE A 165 -7.79 -11.69 9.21
N ALA A 166 -6.85 -11.75 8.27
CA ALA A 166 -6.57 -12.98 7.53
C ALA A 166 -6.07 -14.10 8.45
N ASN A 167 -5.27 -13.78 9.48
CA ASN A 167 -4.80 -14.73 10.48
C ASN A 167 -5.89 -15.14 11.47
N GLN A 168 -6.69 -14.17 11.94
CA GLN A 168 -7.73 -14.43 12.93
C GLN A 168 -8.90 -15.23 12.36
N TYR A 169 -9.20 -15.05 11.08
CA TYR A 169 -10.36 -15.62 10.40
C TYR A 169 -9.96 -16.24 9.04
N PRO A 170 -9.24 -17.37 9.05
CA PRO A 170 -8.69 -17.97 7.83
C PRO A 170 -9.77 -18.39 6.81
N ASP A 171 -10.97 -18.74 7.28
CA ASP A 171 -12.04 -19.29 6.44
C ASP A 171 -12.97 -18.24 5.80
N LYS A 172 -12.88 -16.96 6.19
CA LYS A 172 -13.79 -15.91 5.70
C LYS A 172 -13.36 -15.33 4.34
N GLY A 173 -14.30 -14.83 3.54
CA GLY A 173 -13.96 -14.13 2.30
C GLY A 173 -13.30 -12.77 2.55
N TYR A 174 -12.43 -12.28 1.66
CA TYR A 174 -11.76 -10.98 1.85
C TYR A 174 -12.75 -9.80 1.96
N MET A 175 -13.85 -9.82 1.20
CA MET A 175 -14.92 -8.81 1.35
C MET A 175 -15.62 -8.93 2.69
N GLU A 176 -15.87 -10.14 3.17
CA GLU A 176 -16.49 -10.36 4.48
C GLU A 176 -15.58 -9.83 5.59
N LEU A 177 -14.27 -10.09 5.50
CA LEU A 177 -13.28 -9.55 6.44
C LEU A 177 -13.25 -8.02 6.41
N PHE A 178 -13.28 -7.41 5.23
CA PHE A 178 -13.29 -5.96 5.09
C PHE A 178 -14.53 -5.34 5.72
N GLU A 179 -15.73 -5.90 5.48
CA GLU A 179 -16.97 -5.40 6.08
C GLU A 179 -16.99 -5.58 7.60
N VAL A 180 -16.42 -6.66 8.14
CA VAL A 180 -16.30 -6.84 9.59
C VAL A 180 -15.32 -5.82 10.18
N ALA A 181 -14.13 -5.66 9.61
CA ALA A 181 -13.15 -4.67 10.07
C ALA A 181 -13.70 -3.24 9.98
N LYS A 182 -14.46 -2.94 8.92
CA LYS A 182 -15.18 -1.67 8.75
C LYS A 182 -16.23 -1.47 9.85
N ALA A 183 -17.07 -2.47 10.12
CA ALA A 183 -18.10 -2.40 11.15
C ALA A 183 -17.54 -2.26 12.56
N ASN A 184 -16.33 -2.78 12.80
CA ASN A 184 -15.60 -2.64 14.06
C ASN A 184 -14.83 -1.31 14.20
N GLU A 185 -14.89 -0.43 13.19
CA GLU A 185 -14.14 0.84 13.16
C GLU A 185 -12.61 0.65 13.23
N GLU A 186 -12.10 -0.48 12.71
CA GLU A 186 -10.67 -0.79 12.74
C GLU A 186 -9.93 -0.28 11.49
N LEU A 187 -10.66 0.09 10.45
CA LEU A 187 -10.10 0.62 9.20
C LEU A 187 -10.06 2.15 9.18
N ILE A 188 -9.03 2.70 8.54
CA ILE A 188 -8.98 4.13 8.21
C ILE A 188 -9.53 4.28 6.79
N LEU A 189 -10.75 4.80 6.68
CA LEU A 189 -11.44 4.93 5.39
C LEU A 189 -11.33 6.33 4.78
N ARG A 190 -10.78 7.29 5.52
CA ARG A 190 -10.56 8.67 5.07
C ARG A 190 -9.31 9.22 5.72
N LEU A 191 -8.61 10.12 5.03
CA LEU A 191 -7.34 10.65 5.51
C LEU A 191 -7.49 11.39 6.83
N GLU A 192 -8.60 12.10 7.05
CA GLU A 192 -8.93 12.82 8.28
C GLU A 192 -9.03 11.92 9.53
N ASP A 193 -9.26 10.61 9.34
CA ASP A 193 -9.41 9.65 10.44
C ASP A 193 -8.05 9.11 10.94
N VAL A 194 -6.93 9.52 10.32
CA VAL A 194 -5.58 9.22 10.83
C VAL A 194 -5.32 9.94 12.17
N THR A 195 -4.96 9.17 13.19
CA THR A 195 -4.72 9.65 14.56
C THR A 195 -3.23 9.58 14.95
N PRO A 196 -2.81 10.25 16.05
CA PRO A 196 -1.47 10.08 16.61
C PRO A 196 -1.15 8.62 17.00
N LYS A 197 -2.15 7.84 17.43
CA LYS A 197 -1.95 6.42 17.75
C LYS A 197 -1.56 5.62 16.50
N HIS A 198 -2.26 5.82 15.39
CA HIS A 198 -1.95 5.15 14.12
C HIS A 198 -0.51 5.43 13.69
N ARG A 199 -0.06 6.68 13.87
CA ARG A 199 1.31 7.10 13.58
C ARG A 199 2.34 6.35 14.42
N GLU A 200 2.18 6.29 15.73
CA GLU A 200 3.16 5.62 16.60
C GLU A 200 3.24 4.13 16.30
N GLU A 201 2.11 3.46 16.08
CA GLU A 201 2.11 2.04 15.69
C GLU A 201 2.76 1.79 14.33
N VAL A 202 2.52 2.66 13.34
CA VAL A 202 3.18 2.56 12.02
C VAL A 202 4.70 2.79 12.14
N LYS A 203 5.15 3.74 12.98
CA LYS A 203 6.57 3.92 13.28
C LYS A 203 7.18 2.65 13.86
N ASP A 204 6.49 1.99 14.77
CA ASP A 204 6.98 0.75 15.39
C ASP A 204 7.11 -0.37 14.36
N ILE A 205 6.15 -0.53 13.44
CA ILE A 205 6.25 -1.51 12.34
C ILE A 205 7.50 -1.28 11.50
N ILE A 206 7.77 -0.02 11.13
CA ILE A 206 8.94 0.35 10.33
C ILE A 206 10.24 0.10 11.10
N ASN A 207 10.28 0.46 12.38
CA ASN A 207 11.46 0.28 13.23
C ASN A 207 11.75 -1.21 13.49
N GLN A 208 10.72 -2.04 13.64
CA GLN A 208 10.89 -3.50 13.77
C GLN A 208 11.55 -4.08 12.52
N LEU A 209 11.06 -3.73 11.32
CA LEU A 209 11.66 -4.18 10.07
C LEU A 209 13.13 -3.76 9.93
N LYS A 210 13.48 -2.53 10.34
CA LYS A 210 14.88 -2.06 10.34
C LYS A 210 15.79 -2.87 11.27
N ASN A 211 15.26 -3.34 12.39
CA ASN A 211 16.04 -4.09 13.38
C ASN A 211 16.16 -5.57 13.02
N GLU A 212 15.17 -6.13 12.33
CA GLU A 212 15.17 -7.52 11.82
C GLU A 212 16.14 -7.72 10.65
N GLN A 213 16.58 -6.65 9.98
CA GLN A 213 17.51 -6.67 8.84
C GLN A 213 18.99 -6.44 9.21
N LYS A 214 19.33 -6.24 10.50
CA LYS A 214 20.71 -6.08 11.00
C LYS A 214 21.28 -7.40 11.50
#